data_AF-A0A2V6M5P7-F1
#
_entry.id   AF-A0A2V6M5P7-F1
#
_cell.length_a   1.000
_cell.length_b   1.000
_cell.length_c   1.000
_cell.angle_alpha   90.00
_cell.angle_beta   90.00
_cell.angle_gamma   90.00
#
_symmetry.space_group_name_H-M   'P 1'
#
loop_
_entity.id
_entity.type
_entity.pdbx_description
1 polymer ?
#
loop_
_entity_poly.entity_id
_entity_poly.type
_entity_poly.pdbx_seq_one_letter_code
_entity_poly.pdbx_strand_id
1 'polypeptide(L)' 'MSKRAHNEKKFEHWTELPNGGRQYWYEVPGRYDWKARYLKEVDAAERTLRVWQEILDDKGEIVEVHVKCPVDTGHHKP' A
#
# COMPACT_ATOMS: atom_id res chain seq x y z
N MET A 1 19.28 -0.59 11.72
CA MET A 1 18.68 -0.85 10.39
C MET A 1 18.10 0.44 9.86
N SER A 2 18.27 0.76 8.57
CA SER A 2 17.65 1.94 7.97
C SER A 2 16.13 1.75 7.85
N LYS A 3 15.37 2.85 7.76
CA LYS A 3 13.91 2.81 7.52
C LYS A 3 13.57 2.05 6.23
N ARG A 4 14.41 2.22 5.19
CA ARG A 4 14.33 1.52 3.91
C ARG A 4 14.40 0.00 4.09
N ALA A 5 15.44 -0.50 4.75
CA ALA A 5 15.61 -1.94 4.98
C ALA A 5 14.47 -2.54 5.82
N HIS A 6 13.90 -1.76 6.75
CA HIS A 6 12.72 -2.18 7.49
C HIS A 6 11.48 -2.26 6.58
N ASN A 7 11.26 -1.26 5.71
CA ASN A 7 10.16 -1.27 4.76
C ASN A 7 10.29 -2.41 3.75
N GLU A 8 11.46 -2.64 3.15
CA GLU A 8 11.72 -3.74 2.22
C GLU A 8 11.54 -5.12 2.87
N LYS A 9 11.87 -5.26 4.16
CA LYS A 9 11.61 -6.51 4.88
C LYS A 9 10.14 -6.73 5.18
N LYS A 10 9.40 -5.64 5.47
CA LYS A 10 7.98 -5.69 5.86
C LYS A 10 7.06 -5.84 4.65
N PHE A 11 7.37 -5.14 3.57
CA PHE A 11 6.59 -5.10 2.35
C PHE A 11 7.37 -5.89 1.29
N GLU A 12 6.82 -7.03 0.92
CA GLU A 12 7.43 -8.01 0.01
C GLU A 12 7.74 -7.42 -1.37
N HIS A 13 7.02 -6.36 -1.75
CA HIS A 13 7.16 -5.69 -3.02
C HIS A 13 7.38 -4.19 -2.84
N TRP A 14 8.16 -3.61 -3.75
CA TRP A 14 8.32 -2.18 -3.85
C TRP A 14 8.71 -1.75 -5.26
N THR A 15 8.44 -0.49 -5.58
CA THR A 15 8.89 0.19 -6.79
C THR A 15 9.37 1.60 -6.47
N GLU A 16 10.27 2.12 -7.28
CA GLU A 16 10.75 3.50 -7.18
C GLU A 16 9.80 4.45 -7.90
N LEU A 17 9.59 5.62 -7.31
CA LEU A 17 8.72 6.65 -7.85
C LEU A 17 9.56 7.77 -8.50
N PRO A 18 9.02 8.49 -9.50
CA PRO A 18 9.76 9.56 -10.19
C PRO A 18 10.26 10.70 -9.27
N ASN A 19 9.64 10.87 -8.11
CA ASN A 19 10.05 11.84 -7.08
C ASN A 19 11.24 11.36 -6.22
N GLY A 20 11.85 10.22 -6.55
CA GLY A 20 12.91 9.57 -5.76
C GLY A 20 12.40 8.82 -4.53
N GLY A 21 11.08 8.80 -4.31
CA GLY A 21 10.41 8.04 -3.28
C GLY A 21 10.19 6.57 -3.67
N ARG A 22 9.41 5.87 -2.85
CA ARG A 22 9.06 4.47 -3.09
C ARG A 22 7.62 4.17 -2.72
N GLN A 23 7.01 3.30 -3.51
CA GLN A 23 5.76 2.65 -3.15
C GLN A 23 6.05 1.20 -2.77
N TYR A 24 5.66 0.84 -1.55
CA TYR A 24 5.77 -0.50 -0.98
C TYR A 24 4.40 -1.15 -0.92
N TRP A 25 4.31 -2.46 -1.14
CA TRP A 25 3.08 -3.20 -0.91
C TRP A 25 3.30 -4.67 -0.53
N TYR A 26 2.28 -5.27 0.06
CA TYR A 26 2.10 -6.71 0.17
C TYR A 26 0.62 -7.04 -0.02
N GLU A 27 0.33 -8.29 -0.36
CA GLU A 27 -1.03 -8.78 -0.60
C GLU A 27 -1.40 -9.82 0.46
N VAL A 28 -2.64 -9.77 0.94
CA VAL A 28 -3.21 -10.75 1.85
C VAL A 28 -4.37 -11.43 1.13
N PRO A 29 -4.31 -12.75 0.88
CA PRO A 29 -5.43 -13.48 0.30
C PRO A 29 -6.62 -13.47 1.27
N GLY A 30 -7.80 -13.14 0.72
CA GLY A 30 -9.09 -13.14 1.40
C GLY A 30 -9.92 -14.38 1.05
N ARG A 31 -11.23 -14.29 1.27
CA ARG A 31 -12.20 -15.31 0.84
C ARG A 31 -12.59 -15.08 -0.62
N TYR A 32 -12.99 -16.13 -1.32
CA TYR A 32 -13.49 -16.06 -2.71
C TYR A 32 -12.49 -15.45 -3.70
N ASP A 33 -11.20 -15.76 -3.55
CA ASP A 33 -10.10 -15.22 -4.38
C ASP A 33 -9.92 -13.69 -4.31
N TRP A 34 -10.68 -13.00 -3.44
CA TRP A 34 -10.47 -11.59 -3.15
C TRP A 34 -9.14 -11.41 -2.43
N LYS A 35 -8.58 -10.22 -2.53
CA LYS A 35 -7.30 -9.88 -1.91
C LYS A 35 -7.38 -8.52 -1.25
N ALA A 36 -6.66 -8.35 -0.15
CA ALA A 36 -6.37 -7.05 0.40
C ALA A 36 -4.93 -6.68 0.07
N ARG A 37 -4.71 -5.58 -0.66
CA ARG A 37 -3.38 -5.03 -0.89
C ARG A 37 -3.14 -3.88 0.07
N TYR A 38 -2.06 -3.94 0.82
CA TYR A 38 -1.64 -2.86 1.73
C TYR A 38 -0.53 -2.07 1.06
N LEU A 39 -0.72 -0.76 0.91
CA LEU A 39 0.20 0.12 0.20
C LEU A 39 0.74 1.20 1.13
N LYS A 40 2.02 1.51 0.96
CA LYS A 40 2.72 2.58 1.66
C LYS A 40 3.60 3.35 0.68
N GLU A 41 3.37 4.65 0.60
CA GLU A 41 4.20 5.57 -0.18
C GLU A 41 5.10 6.39 0.74
N VAL A 42 6.36 6.54 0.35
CA VAL A 42 7.34 7.37 1.04
C VAL A 42 8.07 8.29 0.05
N ASP A 43 8.58 9.42 0.53
CA ASP A 43 9.50 10.26 -0.24
C ASP A 43 10.95 9.73 -0.24
N ALA A 44 11.85 10.45 -0.91
CA ALA A 44 13.27 10.11 -0.98
C ALA A 44 13.99 10.03 0.38
N ALA A 45 13.41 10.62 1.43
CA ALA A 45 13.92 10.59 2.80
C ALA A 45 13.21 9.53 3.67
N GLU A 46 12.46 8.60 3.05
CA GLU A 46 11.66 7.57 3.73
C GLU A 46 10.59 8.16 4.69
N ARG A 47 10.14 9.39 4.44
CA ARG A 47 8.99 9.99 5.14
C ARG A 47 7.70 9.49 4.50
N THR A 48 6.79 8.99 5.33
CA THR A 48 5.52 8.44 4.85
C THR A 48 4.63 9.55 4.30
N LEU A 49 4.26 9.42 3.03
CA LEU A 49 3.37 10.34 2.34
C LEU A 49 1.93 9.83 2.38
N ARG A 50 1.75 8.51 2.18
CA ARG A 50 0.43 7.89 2.12
C ARG A 50 0.47 6.45 2.62
N VAL A 51 -0.61 6.03 3.27
CA VAL A 51 -0.87 4.62 3.60
C VAL A 51 -2.32 4.34 3.28
N TRP A 52 -2.58 3.31 2.50
CA TRP A 52 -3.92 2.90 2.15
C TRP A 52 -4.01 1.39 1.94
N GLN A 53 -5.22 0.90 1.92
CA GLN A 53 -5.55 -0.48 1.66
C GLN A 53 -6.54 -0.54 0.50
N GLU A 54 -6.26 -1.41 -0.46
CA GLU A 54 -7.17 -1.73 -1.56
C GLU A 54 -7.76 -3.11 -1.30
N ILE A 55 -9.07 -3.24 -1.47
CA ILE A 55 -9.75 -4.54 -1.55
C ILE A 55 -9.97 -4.81 -3.03
N LEU A 56 -9.45 -5.94 -3.49
CA LEU A 56 -9.56 -6.41 -4.85
C LEU A 56 -10.51 -7.61 -4.91
N ASP A 57 -11.36 -7.63 -5.93
CA ASP A 57 -12.21 -8.79 -6.22
C ASP A 57 -11.42 -9.95 -6.83
N ASP A 58 -12.13 -11.01 -7.22
CA ASP A 58 -11.58 -12.22 -7.85
C ASP A 58 -10.94 -11.95 -9.22
N LYS A 59 -11.27 -10.82 -9.87
CA LYS A 59 -10.71 -10.38 -11.15
C LYS A 59 -9.52 -9.45 -10.98
N GLY A 60 -9.22 -9.05 -9.74
CA GLY A 60 -8.17 -8.08 -9.43
C GLY A 60 -8.61 -6.63 -9.62
N GLU A 61 -9.91 -6.36 -9.70
CA GLU A 61 -10.45 -5.01 -9.76
C GLU A 61 -10.61 -4.45 -8.35
N ILE A 62 -10.29 -3.17 -8.16
CA ILE A 62 -10.43 -2.52 -6.86
C ILE A 62 -11.93 -2.28 -6.60
N VAL A 63 -12.44 -2.83 -5.50
CA VAL A 63 -13.83 -2.65 -5.07
C VAL A 63 -13.96 -1.71 -3.88
N GLU A 64 -12.86 -1.48 -3.16
CA GLU A 64 -12.83 -0.61 -2.00
C GLU A 64 -11.43 -0.08 -1.72
N VAL A 65 -11.33 1.18 -1.30
CA VAL A 65 -10.09 1.82 -0.86
C VAL A 65 -10.30 2.41 0.53
N HIS A 66 -9.41 2.08 1.47
CA HIS A 66 -9.34 2.70 2.79
C HIS A 66 -8.03 3.47 2.94
N VAL A 67 -8.11 4.79 2.98
CA VAL A 67 -6.96 5.67 3.24
C VAL A 67 -6.78 5.86 4.74
N LYS A 68 -5.59 5.55 5.25
CA LYS A 68 -5.23 5.65 6.67
C LYS A 68 -4.31 6.85 6.97
N CYS A 69 -3.60 7.34 5.95
CA CYS A 69 -2.62 8.42 6.06
C CYS A 69 -2.56 9.15 4.70
N PRO A 70 -2.45 10.50 4.66
CA PRO A 70 -2.14 11.44 5.75
C PRO A 70 -3.30 11.75 6.71
N VAL A 71 -4.54 11.55 6.27
CA VAL A 71 -5.75 11.65 7.08
C VAL A 71 -6.51 10.35 6.86
N ASP A 72 -7.02 9.75 7.94
CA ASP A 72 -7.91 8.59 7.82
C ASP A 72 -9.26 9.07 7.30
N THR A 73 -9.57 8.77 6.05
CA THR A 73 -10.83 9.16 5.41
C THR A 73 -11.89 8.06 5.50
N GLY A 74 -11.55 6.91 6.09
CA GLY A 74 -12.41 5.73 6.11
C GLY A 74 -12.52 5.04 4.75
N HIS A 75 -13.56 4.22 4.62
CA HIS A 75 -13.79 3.36 3.46
C HIS A 75 -14.49 4.13 2.33
N HIS A 76 -13.95 4.06 1.12
CA HIS A 76 -14.59 4.57 -0.08
C HIS A 76 -14.64 3.49 -1.15
N LYS A 77 -15.80 3.40 -1.82
CA LYS A 77 -15.90 2.64 -3.07
C LYS A 77 -15.33 3.51 -4.20
N PRO A 78 -14.51 2.94 -5.10
CA PRO A 78 -13.93 3.66 -6.23
C PRO A 78 -15.00 4.13 -7.23
#